data_AF-A0A1Y3QLQ9-F1
#
_entry.id   AF-A0A1Y3QLQ9-F1
#
_cell.length_a   1.000
_cell.length_b   1.000
_cell.length_c   1.000
_cell.angle_alpha   90.00
_cell.angle_beta   90.00
_cell.angle_gamma   90.00
#
_symmetry.space_group_name_H-M   'P 1'
#
loop_
_entity.id
_entity.type
_entity.pdbx_description
1 polymer ?
#
loop_
_entity_poly.entity_id
_entity_poly.type
_entity_poly.pdbx_seq_one_letter_code
_entity_poly.pdbx_strand_id
1 'polypeptide(L)'
;MLDATVRVYKKCTGAVIEGREQLDRRFRSWNGDGNEVLHWNIHRIGYDSRQQSAFVEWTFKCRYEGKAYEWDGASIVVFRNFGFSS
;
A
#
# COMPACT_ATOMS: atom_id res chain seq x y z
N MET A 1 11.66 10.79 -12.27
CA MET A 1 10.49 9.97 -11.87
C MET A 1 10.72 9.62 -10.41
N LEU A 2 9.79 9.95 -9.51
CA LEU A 2 9.97 9.68 -8.07
C LEU A 2 9.74 8.19 -7.80
N ASP A 3 10.71 7.51 -7.22
CA ASP A 3 10.54 6.15 -6.70
C ASP A 3 10.04 6.21 -5.26
N ALA A 4 9.01 5.43 -4.95
CA ALA A 4 8.43 5.34 -3.62
C ALA A 4 8.59 3.91 -3.08
N THR A 5 9.02 3.81 -1.82
CA THR A 5 8.98 2.55 -1.06
C THR A 5 7.73 2.60 -0.18
N VAL A 6 6.82 1.64 -0.35
CA VAL A 6 5.62 1.51 0.46
C VAL A 6 5.76 0.31 1.38
N ARG A 7 5.75 0.57 2.69
CA ARG A 7 5.72 -0.47 3.72
C ARG A 7 4.29 -0.62 4.21
N VAL A 8 3.75 -1.83 4.13
CA VAL A 8 2.39 -2.13 4.57
C VAL A 8 2.46 -2.97 5.84
N TYR A 9 2.00 -2.39 6.94
CA TYR A 9 1.92 -3.06 8.22
C TYR A 9 0.50 -3.60 8.42
N LYS A 10 0.33 -4.90 8.11
CA LYS A 10 -0.79 -5.72 8.57
C LYS A 10 -0.38 -6.38 9.88
N LYS A 11 -1.31 -6.55 10.81
CA LYS A 11 -1.09 -7.12 12.17
C LYS A 11 -0.17 -8.36 12.28
N CYS A 12 0.15 -9.09 11.20
CA CYS A 12 1.06 -10.25 11.26
C CYS A 12 1.96 -10.52 10.04
N THR A 13 2.17 -9.61 9.06
CA THR A 13 2.91 -10.00 7.82
C THR A 13 4.00 -9.06 7.29
N GLY A 14 4.12 -7.81 7.77
CA GLY A 14 5.27 -6.93 7.49
C GLY A 14 5.70 -6.84 6.01
N ALA A 15 4.76 -6.70 5.07
CA ALA A 15 5.09 -6.70 3.65
C ALA A 15 5.74 -5.37 3.22
N VAL A 16 6.87 -5.45 2.51
CA VAL A 16 7.55 -4.31 1.88
C VAL A 16 7.28 -4.37 0.38
N ILE A 17 6.87 -3.24 -0.20
CA ILE A 17 6.67 -3.06 -1.63
C ILE A 17 7.59 -1.93 -2.09
N GLU A 18 8.43 -2.21 -3.09
CA GLU A 18 9.42 -1.25 -3.59
C GLU A 18 9.12 -0.87 -5.03
N GLY A 19 8.97 0.44 -5.27
CA GLY A 19 8.79 0.99 -6.61
C GLY A 19 7.35 0.89 -7.14
N ARG A 20 7.08 1.72 -8.15
CA ARG A 20 5.76 1.85 -8.77
C ARG A 20 5.27 0.55 -9.43
N GLU A 21 6.15 -0.18 -10.09
CA GLU A 21 5.76 -1.40 -10.82
C GLU A 21 5.25 -2.50 -9.88
N GLN A 22 5.92 -2.70 -8.73
CA GLN A 22 5.47 -3.71 -7.76
C GLN A 22 4.16 -3.30 -7.07
N LEU A 23 3.98 -2.00 -6.81
CA LEU A 23 2.70 -1.44 -6.37
C LEU A 23 1.61 -1.76 -7.37
N ASP A 24 1.78 -1.37 -8.63
CA ASP A 24 0.78 -1.59 -9.68
C ASP A 24 0.45 -3.07 -9.86
N ARG A 25 1.47 -3.95 -9.83
CA ARG A 25 1.27 -5.40 -9.91
C ARG A 25 0.48 -5.94 -8.72
N ARG A 26 0.83 -5.55 -7.50
CA ARG A 26 0.10 -5.94 -6.28
C ARG A 26 -1.33 -5.42 -6.28
N PHE A 27 -1.54 -4.18 -6.69
CA PHE A 27 -2.87 -3.57 -6.80
C PHE A 27 -3.74 -4.33 -7.80
N ARG A 28 -3.19 -4.68 -8.97
CA ARG A 28 -3.92 -5.46 -9.99
C ARG A 28 -4.25 -6.88 -9.53
N SER A 29 -3.35 -7.54 -8.79
CA SER A 29 -3.61 -8.91 -8.31
C SER A 29 -4.78 -9.02 -7.33
N TRP A 30 -5.18 -7.91 -6.67
CA TRP A 30 -6.34 -7.91 -5.79
C TRP A 30 -7.69 -8.04 -6.51
N ASN A 31 -7.73 -7.83 -7.83
CA ASN A 31 -8.95 -7.94 -8.65
C ASN A 31 -8.81 -9.00 -9.76
N GLY A 32 -8.03 -10.05 -9.52
CA GLY A 32 -7.84 -11.19 -10.43
C GLY A 32 -7.92 -12.53 -9.71
N ASP A 33 -8.02 -13.62 -10.46
CA ASP A 33 -7.90 -15.01 -9.96
C ASP A 33 -8.82 -15.36 -8.77
N GLY A 34 -10.10 -14.94 -8.82
CA GLY A 34 -11.07 -15.22 -7.75
C GLY A 34 -11.02 -14.24 -6.57
N ASN A 35 -10.24 -13.15 -6.72
CA ASN A 35 -10.18 -12.05 -5.77
C ASN A 35 -11.00 -10.85 -6.25
N GLU A 36 -11.70 -10.21 -5.32
CA GLU A 36 -12.49 -9.01 -5.58
C GLU A 36 -12.27 -8.03 -4.42
N VAL A 37 -11.82 -6.82 -4.72
CA VAL A 37 -11.84 -5.73 -3.72
C VAL A 37 -13.27 -5.23 -3.57
N LEU A 38 -13.81 -5.35 -2.35
CA LEU A 38 -15.15 -4.84 -2.04
C LEU A 38 -15.08 -3.37 -1.63
N HIS A 39 -14.14 -3.01 -0.76
CA HIS A 39 -13.81 -1.61 -0.48
C HIS A 39 -12.42 -1.46 0.13
N TRP A 40 -11.87 -0.25 -0.01
CA TRP A 40 -10.65 0.18 0.65
C TRP A 40 -10.87 1.61 1.17
N ASN A 41 -11.30 1.71 2.42
CA ASN A 41 -11.63 2.99 3.03
C ASN A 41 -10.37 3.59 3.66
N ILE A 42 -10.09 4.85 3.33
CA ILE A 42 -8.98 5.60 3.91
C ILE A 42 -9.53 6.47 5.04
N HIS A 43 -8.97 6.31 6.24
CA HIS A 43 -9.42 7.03 7.45
C HIS A 43 -8.58 8.26 7.72
N ARG A 44 -7.27 8.13 7.54
CA ARG A 44 -6.31 9.19 7.85
C ARG A 44 -5.13 9.14 6.89
N ILE A 45 -4.70 10.32 6.48
CA ILE A 45 -3.44 10.53 5.77
C ILE A 45 -2.68 11.61 6.53
N GLY A 46 -1.39 11.41 6.76
CA GLY A 46 -0.49 12.46 7.21
C GLY A 46 0.85 12.38 6.49
N TYR A 47 1.50 13.53 6.35
CA TYR A 47 2.76 13.68 5.63
C TYR A 47 3.81 14.35 6.54
N ASP A 48 4.98 13.70 6.65
CA ASP A 48 6.17 14.25 7.26
C ASP A 48 7.11 14.74 6.15
N SER A 49 7.18 16.05 5.99
CA SER A 49 8.03 16.71 4.99
C SER A 49 9.53 16.60 5.31
N ARG A 50 9.91 16.42 6.58
CA ARG A 50 11.32 16.26 6.98
C ARG A 50 11.81 14.87 6.61
N GLN A 51 10.98 13.86 6.83
CA GLN A 51 11.30 12.47 6.50
C GLN A 51 10.92 12.06 5.08
N GLN A 52 10.27 12.94 4.33
CA GLN A 52 9.72 12.64 3.00
C GLN A 52 8.88 11.36 3.05
N SER A 53 7.96 11.29 4.01
CA SER A 53 7.14 10.11 4.23
C SER A 53 5.69 10.45 4.47
N ALA A 54 4.78 9.55 4.08
CA ALA A 54 3.38 9.62 4.40
C ALA A 54 2.95 8.39 5.20
N PHE A 55 2.03 8.57 6.14
CA PHE A 55 1.32 7.47 6.77
C PHE A 55 -0.14 7.49 6.33
N VAL A 56 -0.71 6.30 6.14
CA VAL A 56 -2.09 6.10 5.71
C VAL A 56 -2.72 5.02 6.57
N GLU A 57 -3.84 5.33 7.23
CA GLU A 57 -4.66 4.38 7.97
C GLU A 57 -5.88 4.01 7.14
N TRP A 58 -6.23 2.73 7.11
CA TRP A 58 -7.28 2.22 6.22
C TRP A 58 -7.97 0.95 6.75
N THR A 59 -9.19 0.71 6.28
CA THR A 59 -9.87 -0.59 6.35
C THR A 59 -9.97 -1.17 4.95
N PHE A 60 -9.59 -2.43 4.79
CA PHE A 60 -9.66 -3.15 3.53
C PHE A 60 -10.61 -4.32 3.65
N LYS A 61 -11.47 -4.48 2.64
CA LYS A 61 -12.38 -5.61 2.52
C LYS A 61 -12.27 -6.22 1.13
N CYS A 62 -12.12 -7.53 1.08
CA CYS A 62 -12.14 -8.29 -0.16
C CYS A 62 -12.97 -9.56 -0.05
N ARG A 63 -13.27 -10.12 -1.22
CA ARG A 63 -13.65 -11.52 -1.37
C ARG A 63 -12.42 -12.27 -1.91
N TYR A 64 -12.05 -13.36 -1.24
CA TYR A 64 -10.98 -14.27 -1.66
C TYR A 64 -11.58 -15.68 -1.65
N GLU A 65 -11.55 -16.37 -2.79
CA GLU A 65 -12.12 -17.72 -2.96
C GLU A 65 -13.58 -17.82 -2.44
N GLY A 66 -14.39 -16.81 -2.78
CA GLY A 66 -15.81 -16.76 -2.39
C GLY A 66 -16.07 -16.30 -0.94
N LYS A 67 -15.05 -16.23 -0.08
CA LYS A 67 -15.17 -15.82 1.32
C LYS A 67 -14.80 -14.35 1.51
N ALA A 68 -15.57 -13.63 2.32
CA ALA A 68 -15.28 -12.24 2.65
C ALA A 68 -14.26 -12.13 3.80
N TYR A 69 -13.32 -11.21 3.64
CA TYR A 69 -12.31 -10.86 4.64
C TYR A 69 -12.28 -9.35 4.82
N GLU A 70 -12.10 -8.90 6.05
CA GLU A 70 -12.02 -7.49 6.40
C GLU A 70 -10.95 -7.30 7.48
N TRP A 71 -10.12 -6.26 7.33
CA TRP A 71 -9.14 -5.91 8.34
C TRP A 71 -8.71 -4.44 8.24
N ASP A 72 -8.27 -3.91 9.37
CA ASP A 72 -7.60 -2.62 9.45
C ASP A 72 -6.11 -2.76 9.20
N GLY A 73 -5.52 -1.72 8.62
CA GLY A 73 -4.09 -1.63 8.37
C GLY A 73 -3.59 -0.21 8.33
N ALA A 74 -2.27 -0.11 8.32
CA ALA A 74 -1.58 1.15 8.08
C ALA A 74 -0.43 0.95 7.09
N SER A 75 -0.15 1.98 6.32
CA SER A 75 0.95 2.02 5.36
C SER A 75 1.84 3.22 5.62
N ILE A 76 3.15 3.03 5.55
CA ILE A 76 4.14 4.11 5.52
C ILE A 76 4.76 4.14 4.13
N VAL A 77 4.61 5.26 3.46
CA VAL A 77 5.20 5.53 2.15
C VAL A 77 6.42 6.42 2.37
N VAL A 78 7.58 6.00 1.87
CA VAL A 78 8.81 6.82 1.88
C VAL A 78 9.13 7.19 0.44
N PHE A 79 9.21 8.49 0.18
CA PHE A 79 9.54 9.04 -1.13
C PHE A 79 11.07 9.20 -1.22
N ARG A 80 11.71 8.47 -2.13
CA ARG A 80 13.14 8.63 -2.41
C ARG A 80 13.28 9.48 -3.66
N ASN A 81 13.93 10.63 -3.51
CA ASN A 81 14.36 11.40 -4.66
C ASN A 81 15.72 10.82 -5.11
N PHE A 82 15.73 10.02 -6.17
CA PHE A 82 16.98 9.75 -6.88
C PHE A 82 17.33 11.01 -7.67
N GLY A 83 18.04 11.94 -7.02
CA GLY A 83 18.78 12.95 -7.76
C GLY A 83 19.78 12.22 -8.63
N PHE A 84 19.72 12.43 -9.95
CA PHE A 84 20.87 12.14 -10.79
C PHE A 84 22.01 13.00 -10.26
N SER A 85 22.99 12.38 -9.61
CA SER A 85 24.29 13.00 -9.37
C SER A 85 24.94 13.19 -10.75
N SER A 86 24.93 14.43 -11.23
CA SER A 86 25.77 14.90 -12.32
C SER A 86 27.25 14.78 -11.96
#